data_AF-A0A8S0XZ83-F1
#
_entry.id   AF-A0A8S0XZ83-F1
#
_cell.length_a   1.000
_cell.length_b   1.000
_cell.length_c   1.000
_cell.angle_alpha   90.00
_cell.angle_beta   90.00
_cell.angle_gamma   90.00
#
_symmetry.space_group_name_H-M   'P 1'
#
loop_
_entity.id
_entity.type
_entity.pdbx_description
1 polymer ?
#
loop_
_entity_poly.entity_id
_entity_poly.type
_entity_poly.pdbx_seq_one_letter_code
_entity_poly.pdbx_strand_id
1 'polypeptide(L)' 'MQVVNSYKVKIVNMNDCLKETIEIYRKVVSYFINVVTSERELLEKLSSKYRVNLIEHLTHTTKDNPHPEYDGFDR' A
#
# COMPACT_ATOMS: atom_id res chain seq x y z
N MET A 1 30.37 -19.23 -24.20
CA MET A 1 30.08 -17.82 -23.85
C MET A 1 28.79 -17.44 -24.58
N GLN A 2 27.66 -17.31 -23.88
CA GLN A 2 26.41 -16.85 -24.51
C GLN A 2 26.49 -15.34 -24.65
N VAL A 3 26.55 -14.87 -25.90
CA VAL A 3 26.53 -13.44 -26.23
C VAL A 3 25.08 -12.96 -26.16
N VAL A 4 24.69 -12.31 -25.07
CA VAL A 4 23.40 -11.62 -24.96
C VAL A 4 23.56 -10.21 -25.54
N ASN A 5 23.14 -10.03 -26.79
CA ASN A 5 23.17 -8.73 -27.43
C ASN A 5 21.92 -7.94 -27.02
N SER A 6 22.07 -6.83 -26.28
CA SER A 6 20.94 -5.98 -25.90
C SER A 6 20.57 -5.05 -27.04
N TYR A 7 19.52 -5.39 -27.79
CA TYR A 7 18.97 -4.48 -28.80
C TYR A 7 18.07 -3.44 -28.13
N LYS A 8 18.15 -2.17 -28.56
CA LYS A 8 17.34 -1.07 -27.99
C LYS A 8 15.92 -1.11 -28.57
N VAL A 9 15.12 -2.08 -28.11
CA VAL A 9 13.73 -2.25 -28.54
C VAL A 9 12.83 -1.35 -27.69
N LYS A 10 11.91 -0.60 -28.31
CA LYS A 10 10.87 0.12 -27.56
C LYS A 10 9.90 -0.90 -26.96
N ILE A 11 9.71 -0.84 -25.64
CA ILE A 11 8.65 -1.59 -24.97
C ILE A 11 7.32 -0.91 -25.33
N VAL A 12 6.54 -1.58 -26.17
CA VAL A 12 5.20 -1.14 -26.57
C VAL A 12 4.18 -1.70 -25.56
N ASN A 13 3.13 -0.95 -25.21
CA ASN A 13 2.06 -1.34 -24.26
C ASN A 13 2.43 -1.42 -22.76
N MET A 14 3.43 -0.65 -22.29
CA MET A 14 3.72 -0.54 -20.84
C MET A 14 2.54 -0.05 -20.00
N ASN A 15 1.65 0.76 -20.56
CA ASN A 15 0.48 1.24 -19.83
C ASN A 15 -0.50 0.11 -19.50
N ASP A 16 -0.67 -0.86 -20.41
CA ASP A 16 -1.58 -2.00 -20.19
C ASP A 16 -1.03 -2.96 -19.14
N CYS A 17 0.27 -3.26 -19.17
CA CYS A 17 0.88 -4.19 -18.22
C CYS A 17 0.90 -3.65 -16.78
N LEU A 18 0.75 -2.34 -16.59
CA LEU A 18 0.71 -1.70 -15.27
C LEU A 18 -0.72 -1.42 -14.77
N LYS A 19 -1.76 -1.65 -15.59
CA LYS A 19 -3.15 -1.36 -15.20
C LYS A 19 -3.55 -2.07 -13.90
N GLU A 20 -3.20 -3.36 -13.79
CA GLU A 20 -3.51 -4.18 -12.62
C GLU A 20 -2.81 -3.63 -11.36
N THR A 21 -1.52 -3.30 -11.48
CA THR A 21 -0.75 -2.67 -10.40
C THR A 21 -1.41 -1.35 -9.95
N ILE A 22 -1.76 -0.48 -10.89
CA ILE A 22 -2.43 0.80 -10.59
C ILE A 22 -3.77 0.57 -9.89
N GLU A 23 -4.54 -0.44 -10.30
CA GLU A 23 -5.82 -0.77 -9.68
C GLU A 23 -5.63 -1.20 -8.22
N ILE A 24 -4.64 -2.05 -7.93
CA ILE A 24 -4.29 -2.46 -6.57
C ILE A 24 -3.90 -1.23 -5.73
N TYR A 25 -2.99 -0.39 -6.23
CA TYR A 25 -2.60 0.84 -5.51
C TYR A 25 -3.79 1.76 -5.23
N ARG A 26 -4.71 1.91 -6.19
CA ARG A 26 -5.93 2.72 -5.99
C ARG A 26 -6.81 2.14 -4.89
N LYS A 27 -7.04 0.82 -4.87
CA LYS A 27 -7.81 0.14 -3.82
C LYS A 27 -7.17 0.36 -2.45
N VAL A 28 -5.85 0.18 -2.36
CA VAL A 28 -5.07 0.39 -1.13
C VAL A 28 -5.16 1.83 -0.63
N VAL A 29 -5.01 2.81 -1.52
CA VAL A 29 -5.10 4.24 -1.13
C VAL A 29 -6.51 4.59 -0.67
N SER A 30 -7.54 4.14 -1.39
CA SER A 30 -8.94 4.34 -0.97
C SER A 30 -9.21 3.72 0.41
N TYR A 31 -8.65 2.54 0.68
CA TYR A 31 -8.75 1.89 1.98
C TYR A 31 -8.12 2.74 3.10
N PHE A 32 -6.88 3.21 2.91
CA PHE A 32 -6.23 4.06 3.92
C PHE A 32 -6.96 5.39 4.15
N ILE A 33 -7.51 6.00 3.09
CA ILE A 33 -8.33 7.21 3.24
C ILE A 33 -9.53 6.93 4.15
N ASN A 34 -10.21 5.79 3.98
CA ASN A 34 -11.34 5.42 4.82
C ASN A 34 -10.92 5.25 6.28
N VAL A 35 -9.84 4.49 6.55
CA VAL A 35 -9.33 4.26 7.91
C VAL A 35 -8.92 5.58 8.58
N VAL A 36 -8.15 6.43 7.89
CA VAL A 36 -7.72 7.73 8.42
C VAL A 36 -8.90 8.66 8.68
N THR A 37 -9.95 8.59 7.85
CA THR A 37 -11.17 9.39 8.05
C THR A 37 -11.93 8.92 9.28
N SER A 38 -12.05 7.61 9.51
CA SER A 38 -12.68 7.04 10.71
C SER A 38 -11.92 7.40 11.99
N GLU A 39 -10.58 7.31 11.97
CA GLU A 39 -9.73 7.48 13.16
C GLU A 39 -9.20 8.90 13.34
N ARG A 40 -9.78 9.87 12.63
CA ARG A 40 -9.27 11.25 12.57
C ARG A 40 -9.10 11.88 13.94
N GLU A 41 -10.06 11.67 14.85
CA GLU A 41 -10.04 12.25 16.19
C GLU A 41 -8.87 11.75 17.06
N LEU A 42 -8.47 10.48 16.88
CA LEU A 42 -7.32 9.91 17.56
C LEU A 42 -6.01 10.42 16.94
N LEU A 43 -5.96 10.53 15.62
CA LEU A 43 -4.78 10.99 14.89
C LEU A 43 -4.45 12.45 15.19
N GLU A 44 -5.44 13.34 15.30
CA GLU A 44 -5.22 14.77 15.55
C GLU A 44 -4.45 15.03 16.86
N LYS A 45 -4.63 14.18 17.89
CA LYS A 45 -3.98 14.28 19.20
C LYS A 45 -2.53 13.81 19.22
N LEU A 46 -2.11 13.04 18.21
CA LEU A 46 -0.79 12.40 18.15
C LEU A 46 0.20 13.22 17.32
N SER A 47 1.49 13.05 17.60
CA SER A 47 2.58 13.54 16.73
C SER A 47 2.74 12.66 15.48
N SER A 48 3.40 13.18 14.44
CA SER A 48 3.53 12.54 13.12
C SER A 48 4.01 11.09 13.19
N LYS A 49 5.03 10.80 14.01
CA LYS A 49 5.55 9.43 14.19
C LYS A 49 4.49 8.48 14.77
N TYR A 50 3.78 8.91 15.81
CA TYR A 50 2.79 8.07 16.48
C TYR A 50 1.52 7.87 15.63
N ARG A 51 1.19 8.84 14.77
CA ARG A 51 0.11 8.68 13.78
C ARG A 51 0.38 7.52 12.83
N VAL A 52 1.60 7.45 12.29
CA VAL A 52 2.01 6.36 11.38
C VAL A 52 1.99 5.02 12.11
N ASN A 53 2.57 4.95 13.31
CA ASN A 53 2.57 3.72 14.10
C ASN A 53 1.16 3.25 14.46
N LEU A 54 0.24 4.18 14.77
CA LEU A 54 -1.15 3.83 15.08
C LEU A 54 -1.85 3.26 13.84
N ILE A 55 -1.74 3.93 12.70
CA ILE A 55 -2.33 3.45 11.45
C ILE A 55 -1.74 2.07 11.10
N GLU A 56 -0.43 1.89 11.23
CA GLU A 56 0.22 0.61 11.00
C GLU A 56 -0.34 -0.49 11.89
N HIS A 57 -0.51 -0.22 13.19
CA HIS A 57 -1.12 -1.16 14.12
C HIS A 57 -2.61 -1.43 13.83
N LEU A 58 -3.33 -0.46 13.25
CA LEU A 58 -4.74 -0.63 12.94
C LEU A 58 -4.97 -1.40 11.65
N THR A 59 -4.02 -1.36 10.69
CA THR A 59 -4.20 -1.93 9.35
C THR A 59 -3.34 -3.14 9.05
N HIS A 60 -2.16 -3.26 9.66
CA HIS A 60 -1.21 -4.32 9.34
C HIS A 60 -1.23 -5.46 10.36
N THR A 61 -1.32 -6.66 9.80
CA THR A 61 -1.16 -7.92 10.48
C THR A 61 0.33 -8.20 10.61
N THR A 62 0.83 -8.16 11.85
CA THR A 62 2.21 -8.50 12.15
C THR A 62 2.25 -9.62 13.16
N LYS A 63 3.45 -10.15 13.44
CA LYS A 63 3.62 -11.19 14.46
C LYS A 63 3.15 -10.71 15.84
N ASP A 64 3.39 -9.45 16.16
CA ASP A 64 3.05 -8.83 17.44
C ASP A 64 1.63 -8.24 17.46
N ASN A 65 1.01 -8.09 16.28
CA ASN A 65 -0.38 -7.65 16.10
C ASN A 65 -1.12 -8.58 15.11
N PRO A 66 -1.55 -9.77 15.55
CA PRO A 66 -2.11 -10.79 14.66
C PRO A 66 -3.56 -10.49 14.22
N HIS A 67 -4.25 -9.56 14.89
CA HIS A 67 -5.65 -9.23 14.64
C HIS A 67 -5.85 -7.70 14.63
N PRO A 68 -5.41 -7.00 13.57
CA PRO A 68 -5.71 -5.59 13.38
C PRO A 68 -7.23 -5.37 13.25
N GLU A 69 -7.71 -4.21 13.70
CA GLU A 69 -9.12 -3.83 13.58
C GLU A 69 -9.58 -3.72 12.12
N TYR A 70 -8.67 -3.26 11.26
CA TYR A 70 -8.89 -3.17 9.83
C TYR A 70 -7.98 -4.18 9.12
N ASP A 71 -8.47 -5.41 8.94
CA ASP A 71 -7.71 -6.53 8.36
C ASP A 71 -7.76 -6.63 6.82
N GLY A 72 -8.31 -5.60 6.16
CA GLY A 72 -8.50 -5.58 4.70
C GLY A 72 -7.25 -5.26 3.89
N PHE A 73 -6.12 -4.91 4.52
CA PHE A 73 -4.89 -4.55 3.82
C PHE A 73 -4.03 -5.77 3.44
N ASP A 74 -3.85 -6.74 4.34
CA ASP A 74 -3.01 -7.92 4.11
C ASP A 74 -3.77 -9.12 3.51
N ARG A 75 -5.01 -8.91 3.07
CA ARG A 75 -5.87 -9.90 2.40
C ARG A 75 -5.84 -9.73 0.90
#